data_AF-A0A3D0MYR9-F1
#
_entry.id   AF-A0A3D0MYR9-F1
#
_cell.length_a   1.000
_cell.length_b   1.000
_cell.length_c   1.000
_cell.angle_alpha   90.00
_cell.angle_beta   90.00
_cell.angle_gamma   90.00
#
_symmetry.space_group_name_H-M   'P 1'
#
loop_
_entity.id
_entity.type
_entity.pdbx_description
1 polymer ?
#
loop_
_entity_poly.entity_id
_entity_poly.type
_entity_poly.pdbx_seq_one_letter_code
_entity_poly.pdbx_strand_id
1 'polypeptide(L)'
;MKKNILNYLILIAVVFAVYFNSLENQFVFDDESVIQTNSSLTTLSSIPKYFTGDDGFHKVIGKYYRPVVSTSYNIDYAIWGLNPFGFHLTNIIIHLIATLILFRLLQLIFIKQKNVNLIALLGTLIFAVHPIHTEAVSWVSGRTDSFFTIFFFASFLYYLKYTGYPDFENKNNKYLYISLIYFAFGLLTKEMIVTLPVILIFFDYTFRQK
;
A
#
# COMPACT_ATOMS: atom_id res chain seq x y z
N MET A 1 -14.88 17.71 -12.11
CA MET A 1 -14.88 16.26 -12.43
C MET A 1 -13.88 15.88 -13.53
N LYS A 2 -13.95 16.43 -14.75
CA LYS A 2 -13.02 16.08 -15.86
C LYS A 2 -11.52 16.21 -15.51
N LYS A 3 -11.12 17.28 -14.80
CA LYS A 3 -9.72 17.52 -14.40
C LYS A 3 -9.16 16.47 -13.43
N ASN A 4 -10.00 15.88 -12.57
CA ASN A 4 -9.55 14.84 -11.66
C ASN A 4 -9.31 13.53 -12.43
N ILE A 5 -10.20 13.18 -13.36
CA ILE A 5 -10.05 11.97 -14.19
C ILE A 5 -8.74 12.00 -14.97
N LEU A 6 -8.41 13.15 -15.59
CA LEU A 6 -7.15 13.31 -16.30
C LEU A 6 -5.94 13.06 -15.39
N ASN A 7 -5.94 13.61 -14.17
CA ASN A 7 -4.85 13.39 -13.22
C ASN A 7 -4.70 11.91 -12.82
N TYR A 8 -5.81 11.19 -12.61
CA TYR A 8 -5.78 9.74 -12.37
C TYR A 8 -5.18 8.98 -13.56
N LEU A 9 -5.57 9.32 -14.79
CA LEU A 9 -5.03 8.68 -16.00
C LEU A 9 -3.53 8.96 -16.16
N ILE A 10 -3.07 10.17 -15.86
CA ILE A 10 -1.65 10.52 -15.87
C ILE A 10 -0.88 9.66 -14.86
N LEU A 11 -1.37 9.52 -13.62
CA LEU A 11 -0.72 8.71 -12.61
C LEU A 11 -0.65 7.23 -13.00
N ILE A 12 -1.73 6.68 -13.57
CA ILE A 12 -1.76 5.30 -14.09
C ILE A 12 -0.70 5.14 -15.18
N ALA A 13 -0.71 6.01 -16.18
CA ALA A 13 0.23 5.94 -17.30
C ALA A 13 1.69 6.04 -16.83
N VAL A 14 2.00 6.95 -15.89
CA VAL A 14 3.36 7.15 -15.37
C VAL A 14 3.83 5.96 -14.56
N VAL A 15 3.00 5.42 -13.65
CA VAL A 15 3.39 4.24 -12.85
C VAL A 15 3.70 3.05 -13.77
N PHE A 16 2.83 2.76 -14.74
CA PHE A 16 3.12 1.69 -15.69
C PHE A 16 4.35 2.00 -16.54
N ALA A 17 4.51 3.20 -17.07
CA ALA A 17 5.67 3.55 -17.89
C ALA A 17 7.01 3.37 -17.16
N VAL A 18 7.08 3.67 -15.86
CA VAL A 18 8.30 3.59 -15.06
C VAL A 18 8.64 2.15 -14.66
N TYR A 19 7.64 1.33 -14.32
CA TYR A 19 7.87 -0.02 -13.82
C TYR A 19 7.56 -1.13 -14.83
N PHE A 20 7.14 -0.80 -16.06
CA PHE A 20 6.82 -1.79 -17.10
C PHE A 20 7.97 -2.77 -17.35
N ASN A 21 9.21 -2.29 -17.30
CA ASN A 21 10.40 -3.11 -17.48
C ASN A 21 10.57 -4.19 -16.41
N SER A 22 9.96 -4.05 -15.22
CA SER A 22 10.06 -5.07 -14.17
C SER A 22 9.19 -6.29 -14.45
N LEU A 23 8.27 -6.24 -15.42
CA LEU A 23 7.37 -7.36 -15.73
C LEU A 23 8.10 -8.58 -16.31
N GLU A 24 9.25 -8.37 -16.95
CA GLU A 24 10.05 -9.44 -17.55
C GLU A 24 11.16 -9.97 -16.62
N ASN A 25 11.27 -9.40 -15.41
CA ASN A 25 12.25 -9.83 -14.43
C ASN A 25 11.95 -11.25 -13.92
N GLN A 26 12.99 -11.92 -13.44
CA GLN A 26 12.88 -13.20 -12.75
C GLN A 26 12.79 -13.01 -11.25
N PHE A 27 12.35 -14.05 -10.54
CA PHE A 27 12.42 -14.11 -9.08
C PHE A 27 13.88 -14.04 -8.61
N VAL A 28 14.12 -13.26 -7.56
CA VAL A 28 15.47 -13.04 -7.00
C VAL A 28 15.47 -13.00 -5.47
N PHE A 29 16.62 -13.32 -4.87
CA PHE A 29 16.83 -13.28 -3.41
C PHE A 29 15.75 -14.06 -2.66
N ASP A 30 15.07 -13.40 -1.72
CA ASP A 30 14.05 -14.00 -0.87
C ASP A 30 12.89 -14.61 -1.65
N ASP A 31 12.65 -14.20 -2.90
CA ASP A 31 11.58 -14.76 -3.75
C ASP A 31 11.74 -16.28 -3.91
N GLU A 32 12.97 -16.80 -3.92
CA GLU A 32 13.23 -18.23 -3.97
C GLU A 32 12.57 -18.93 -2.77
N SER A 33 12.88 -18.46 -1.56
CA SER A 33 12.37 -19.06 -0.35
C SER A 33 10.88 -18.78 -0.13
N VAL A 34 10.44 -17.53 -0.33
CA VAL A 34 9.08 -17.04 -0.04
C VAL A 34 8.07 -17.57 -1.03
N ILE A 35 8.48 -17.79 -2.28
CA ILE A 35 7.58 -18.12 -3.40
C ILE A 35 7.93 -19.49 -3.98
N GLN A 36 9.13 -19.68 -4.52
CA GLN A 36 9.44 -20.85 -5.36
C GLN A 36 9.48 -22.15 -4.55
N THR A 37 10.14 -22.15 -3.39
CA THR A 37 10.28 -23.34 -2.54
C THR A 37 9.22 -23.41 -1.45
N ASN A 38 8.31 -22.44 -1.39
CA ASN A 38 7.32 -22.36 -0.33
C ASN A 38 6.10 -23.23 -0.63
N SER A 39 6.10 -24.46 -0.10
CA SER A 39 4.97 -25.38 -0.24
C SER A 39 3.68 -24.86 0.38
N SER A 40 3.71 -23.85 1.26
CA SER A 40 2.49 -23.28 1.83
C SER A 40 1.61 -22.63 0.76
N LEU A 41 2.22 -22.10 -0.31
CA LEU A 41 1.53 -21.30 -1.31
C LEU A 41 0.73 -22.10 -2.33
N THR A 42 0.92 -23.42 -2.41
CA THR A 42 0.34 -24.24 -3.48
C THR A 42 -1.17 -24.42 -3.38
N THR A 43 -1.75 -24.15 -2.21
CA THR A 43 -3.17 -24.43 -1.93
C THR A 43 -3.81 -23.26 -1.21
N LEU A 44 -4.99 -22.82 -1.67
CA LEU A 44 -5.75 -21.73 -1.03
C LEU A 44 -6.24 -22.09 0.39
N SER A 45 -6.33 -23.38 0.71
CA SER A 45 -6.65 -23.86 2.06
C SER A 45 -5.58 -23.54 3.10
N SER A 46 -4.39 -23.09 2.69
CA SER A 46 -3.35 -22.61 3.59
C SER A 46 -3.61 -21.20 4.14
N ILE A 47 -4.52 -20.42 3.56
CA ILE A 47 -4.77 -19.02 3.96
C ILE A 47 -5.03 -18.86 5.47
N PRO A 48 -5.93 -19.65 6.10
CA PRO A 48 -6.16 -19.54 7.55
C PRO A 48 -4.90 -19.76 8.38
N LYS A 49 -3.99 -20.64 7.93
CA LYS A 49 -2.73 -20.95 8.64
C LYS A 49 -1.77 -19.78 8.68
N TYR A 50 -1.87 -18.85 7.72
CA TYR A 50 -1.07 -17.62 7.73
C TYR A 50 -1.42 -16.75 8.95
N PHE A 51 -2.70 -16.69 9.32
CA PHE A 51 -3.21 -15.87 10.43
C PHE A 51 -3.08 -16.56 11.80
N THR A 52 -2.91 -17.88 11.85
CA THR A 52 -2.61 -18.58 13.11
C THR A 52 -1.12 -18.61 13.43
N GLY A 53 -0.26 -18.26 12.46
CA GLY A 53 1.18 -18.44 12.60
C GLY A 53 1.60 -19.91 12.47
N ASP A 54 0.81 -20.71 11.75
CA ASP A 54 1.14 -22.10 11.42
C ASP A 54 1.78 -22.24 10.04
N ASP A 55 1.64 -21.26 9.15
CA ASP A 55 2.37 -21.23 7.87
C ASP A 55 2.62 -19.82 7.29
N GLY A 56 3.33 -19.74 6.17
CA GLY A 56 3.54 -18.51 5.40
C GLY A 56 4.85 -17.80 5.75
N PHE A 57 4.89 -16.48 5.51
CA PHE A 57 6.13 -15.67 5.56
C PHE A 57 6.96 -15.90 6.82
N HIS A 58 6.31 -16.09 7.98
CA HIS A 58 6.99 -16.28 9.26
C HIS A 58 7.80 -17.59 9.37
N LYS A 59 7.42 -18.66 8.66
CA LYS A 59 8.16 -19.94 8.67
C LYS A 59 9.36 -19.92 7.74
N VAL A 60 9.26 -19.12 6.68
CA VAL A 60 10.26 -19.10 5.62
C VAL A 60 11.36 -18.10 5.92
N ILE A 61 11.01 -16.88 6.35
CA ILE A 61 11.98 -15.81 6.63
C ILE A 61 11.69 -15.17 7.99
N GLY A 62 12.62 -15.35 8.93
CA GLY A 62 12.82 -14.43 10.05
C GLY A 62 11.70 -14.31 11.10
N LYS A 63 10.79 -15.28 11.23
CA LYS A 63 9.65 -15.21 12.19
C LYS A 63 8.78 -13.95 12.05
N TYR A 64 8.69 -13.36 10.85
CA TYR A 64 7.85 -12.19 10.61
C TYR A 64 6.38 -12.57 10.40
N TYR A 65 5.49 -12.11 11.28
CA TYR A 65 4.05 -12.30 11.14
C TYR A 65 3.45 -11.38 10.07
N ARG A 66 3.37 -11.87 8.81
CA ARG A 66 2.86 -11.12 7.64
C ARG A 66 1.77 -11.89 6.87
N PRO A 67 0.61 -12.19 7.50
CA PRO A 67 -0.41 -13.03 6.88
C PRO A 67 -1.06 -12.42 5.64
N VAL A 68 -1.22 -11.10 5.58
CA VAL A 68 -1.80 -10.42 4.40
C VAL A 68 -0.87 -10.56 3.20
N VAL A 69 0.44 -10.39 3.40
CA VAL A 69 1.44 -10.57 2.35
C VAL A 69 1.48 -12.02 1.87
N SER A 70 1.49 -12.99 2.80
CA SER A 70 1.45 -14.43 2.47
C SER A 70 0.19 -14.80 1.68
N THR A 71 -0.95 -14.25 2.07
CA THR A 71 -2.22 -14.43 1.36
C THR A 71 -2.12 -13.88 -0.07
N SER A 72 -1.48 -12.72 -0.27
CA SER A 72 -1.30 -12.15 -1.60
C SER A 72 -0.46 -13.03 -2.53
N TYR A 73 0.63 -13.64 -2.02
CA TYR A 73 1.44 -14.55 -2.83
C TYR A 73 0.69 -15.86 -3.14
N ASN A 74 -0.11 -16.35 -2.21
CA ASN A 74 -0.92 -17.55 -2.42
C ASN A 74 -2.01 -17.32 -3.49
N ILE A 75 -2.61 -16.12 -3.51
CA ILE A 75 -3.55 -15.71 -4.57
C ILE A 75 -2.82 -15.57 -5.90
N ASP A 76 -1.67 -14.92 -5.95
CA ASP A 76 -0.88 -14.81 -7.19
C ASP A 76 -0.46 -16.19 -7.71
N TYR A 77 0.00 -17.08 -6.84
CA TYR A 77 0.35 -18.45 -7.21
C TYR A 77 -0.86 -19.20 -7.79
N ALA A 78 -2.04 -19.04 -7.20
CA ALA A 78 -3.25 -19.68 -7.70
C ALA A 78 -3.68 -19.18 -9.09
N ILE A 79 -3.38 -17.92 -9.43
CA ILE A 79 -3.74 -17.31 -10.72
C ILE A 79 -2.64 -17.55 -11.78
N TRP A 80 -1.38 -17.38 -11.40
CA TRP A 80 -0.23 -17.28 -12.30
C TRP A 80 0.75 -18.47 -12.21
N GLY A 81 0.58 -19.37 -11.23
CA GLY A 81 1.57 -20.39 -10.91
C GLY A 81 2.89 -19.77 -10.48
N LEU A 82 4.01 -20.31 -10.99
CA LEU A 82 5.35 -19.75 -10.80
C LEU A 82 5.78 -18.81 -11.94
N ASN A 83 4.84 -18.18 -12.65
CA ASN A 83 5.19 -17.19 -13.67
C ASN A 83 5.51 -15.83 -13.02
N PRO A 84 6.78 -15.34 -13.04
CA PRO A 84 7.17 -14.10 -12.37
C PRO A 84 6.39 -12.86 -12.84
N PHE A 85 5.99 -12.85 -14.12
CA PHE A 85 5.23 -11.74 -14.72
C PHE A 85 4.00 -11.36 -13.89
N GLY A 86 3.22 -12.36 -13.45
CA GLY A 86 2.00 -12.14 -12.69
C GLY A 86 2.27 -11.47 -11.33
N PHE A 87 3.34 -11.86 -10.66
CA PHE A 87 3.72 -11.30 -9.37
C PHE A 87 4.24 -9.87 -9.50
N HIS A 88 5.06 -9.59 -10.52
CA HIS A 88 5.50 -8.23 -10.80
C HIS A 88 4.33 -7.33 -11.21
N LEU A 89 3.38 -7.83 -12.00
CA LEU A 89 2.16 -7.09 -12.34
C LEU A 89 1.35 -6.75 -11.09
N THR A 90 1.17 -7.71 -10.18
CA THR A 90 0.50 -7.47 -8.89
C THR A 90 1.24 -6.40 -8.07
N ASN A 91 2.58 -6.40 -8.03
CA ASN A 91 3.34 -5.34 -7.35
C ASN A 91 3.08 -3.95 -7.95
N ILE A 92 3.10 -3.82 -9.27
CA ILE A 92 2.84 -2.56 -9.97
C ILE A 92 1.42 -2.07 -9.64
N ILE A 93 0.43 -2.97 -9.63
CA ILE A 93 -0.95 -2.63 -9.26
C ILE A 93 -1.04 -2.16 -7.81
N ILE A 94 -0.36 -2.83 -6.87
CA ILE A 94 -0.32 -2.43 -5.46
C ILE A 94 0.31 -1.02 -5.32
N HIS A 95 1.43 -0.77 -5.97
CA HIS A 95 2.06 0.57 -5.97
C HIS A 95 1.16 1.63 -6.60
N LEU A 96 0.45 1.30 -7.67
CA LEU A 96 -0.54 2.18 -8.28
C LEU A 96 -1.66 2.52 -7.29
N ILE A 97 -2.22 1.52 -6.59
CA ILE A 97 -3.25 1.75 -5.56
C ILE A 97 -2.71 2.70 -4.47
N ALA A 98 -1.49 2.48 -3.97
CA ALA A 98 -0.85 3.36 -2.99
C ALA A 98 -0.74 4.79 -3.52
N THR A 99 -0.29 4.94 -4.78
CA THR A 99 -0.15 6.22 -5.48
C THR A 99 -1.48 6.96 -5.59
N LEU A 100 -2.56 6.27 -5.96
CA LEU A 100 -3.89 6.89 -6.11
C LEU A 100 -4.50 7.31 -4.77
N ILE A 101 -4.29 6.51 -3.72
CA ILE A 101 -4.71 6.88 -2.35
C ILE A 101 -3.92 8.09 -1.87
N LEU A 102 -2.61 8.13 -2.11
CA LEU A 102 -1.77 9.27 -1.78
C LEU A 102 -2.26 10.55 -2.48
N PHE A 103 -2.58 10.48 -3.77
CA PHE A 103 -3.14 11.64 -4.50
C PHE A 103 -4.38 12.19 -3.80
N ARG A 104 -5.29 11.31 -3.37
CA ARG A 104 -6.50 11.73 -2.63
C ARG A 104 -6.18 12.28 -1.24
N LEU A 105 -5.21 11.70 -0.55
CA LEU A 105 -4.73 12.16 0.75
C LEU A 105 -4.12 13.57 0.65
N LEU A 106 -3.24 13.81 -0.33
CA LEU A 106 -2.64 15.11 -0.55
C LEU A 106 -3.68 16.17 -0.96
N GLN A 107 -4.67 15.80 -1.78
CA GLN A 107 -5.80 16.69 -2.07
C GLN A 107 -6.53 17.12 -0.80
N LEU A 108 -6.73 16.19 0.14
CA LEU A 108 -7.39 16.50 1.40
C LEU A 108 -6.49 17.39 2.27
N ILE A 109 -5.22 17.02 2.48
CA ILE A 109 -4.26 17.79 3.29
C ILE A 109 -4.13 19.24 2.80
N PHE A 110 -3.99 19.44 1.48
CA PHE A 110 -3.79 20.76 0.87
C PHE A 110 -5.09 21.42 0.39
N ILE A 111 -6.26 21.00 0.88
CA ILE A 111 -7.58 21.46 0.39
C ILE A 111 -7.78 22.99 0.48
N LYS A 112 -7.13 23.67 1.44
CA LYS A 112 -7.16 25.13 1.60
C LYS A 112 -6.30 25.89 0.59
N GLN A 113 -5.50 25.21 -0.24
CA GLN A 113 -4.60 25.81 -1.22
C GLN A 113 -5.27 26.05 -2.58
N LYS A 114 -5.06 27.22 -3.18
CA LYS A 114 -5.66 27.62 -4.49
C LYS A 114 -5.40 26.61 -5.62
N ASN A 115 -4.23 25.98 -5.62
CA ASN A 115 -3.79 25.01 -6.64
C ASN A 115 -3.73 23.56 -6.12
N VAL A 116 -4.62 23.18 -5.19
CA VAL A 116 -4.63 21.86 -4.53
C VAL A 116 -4.40 20.68 -5.48
N ASN A 117 -5.07 20.64 -6.64
CA ASN A 117 -4.96 19.51 -7.58
C ASN A 117 -3.59 19.41 -8.23
N LEU A 118 -2.93 20.55 -8.48
CA LEU A 118 -1.58 20.58 -9.05
C LEU A 118 -0.56 20.19 -7.98
N ILE A 119 -0.68 20.73 -6.77
CA ILE A 119 0.20 20.41 -5.64
C ILE A 119 0.13 18.91 -5.32
N ALA A 120 -1.08 18.37 -5.21
CA ALA A 120 -1.29 16.95 -4.98
C ALA A 120 -0.73 16.10 -6.14
N LEU A 121 -0.94 16.51 -7.39
CA LEU A 121 -0.43 15.78 -8.55
C LEU A 121 1.10 15.74 -8.56
N LEU A 122 1.76 16.89 -8.35
CA LEU A 122 3.22 16.97 -8.33
C LEU A 122 3.81 16.16 -7.17
N GLY A 123 3.25 16.28 -5.96
CA GLY A 123 3.68 15.50 -4.81
C GLY A 123 3.51 14.00 -5.01
N THR A 124 2.39 13.57 -5.61
CA THR A 124 2.17 12.16 -5.94
C THR A 124 3.06 11.67 -7.08
N LEU A 125 3.34 12.49 -8.09
CA LEU A 125 4.26 12.12 -9.17
C LEU A 125 5.67 11.90 -8.63
N ILE A 126 6.15 12.75 -7.71
CA ILE A 126 7.43 12.55 -7.03
C ILE A 126 7.43 11.18 -6.35
N PHE A 127 6.41 10.86 -5.55
CA PHE A 127 6.29 9.54 -4.90
C PHE A 127 6.22 8.39 -5.92
N ALA A 128 5.42 8.52 -6.98
CA ALA A 128 5.20 7.45 -7.94
C ALA A 128 6.50 6.98 -8.62
N VAL A 129 7.38 7.92 -8.95
CA VAL A 129 8.60 7.68 -9.75
C VAL A 129 9.89 7.68 -8.94
N HIS A 130 9.83 7.90 -7.63
CA HIS A 130 11.04 8.04 -6.83
C HIS A 130 11.85 6.73 -6.82
N PRO A 131 13.15 6.74 -7.17
CA PRO A 131 13.97 5.52 -7.26
C PRO A 131 14.08 4.72 -5.95
N ILE A 132 13.87 5.37 -4.80
CA ILE A 132 13.82 4.69 -3.49
C ILE A 132 12.74 3.60 -3.43
N HIS A 133 11.72 3.67 -4.27
CA HIS A 133 10.65 2.68 -4.33
C HIS A 133 10.93 1.53 -5.28
N THR A 134 12.02 1.58 -6.07
CA THR A 134 12.33 0.52 -7.04
C THR A 134 12.44 -0.84 -6.36
N GLU A 135 13.04 -0.94 -5.18
CA GLU A 135 13.11 -2.20 -4.42
C GLU A 135 11.70 -2.68 -4.02
N ALA A 136 10.87 -1.82 -3.42
CA ALA A 136 9.52 -2.19 -2.98
C ALA A 136 8.60 -2.62 -4.14
N VAL A 137 8.79 -2.07 -5.34
CA VAL A 137 7.93 -2.31 -6.50
C VAL A 137 8.46 -3.42 -7.41
N SER A 138 9.75 -3.37 -7.76
CA SER A 138 10.33 -4.27 -8.76
C SER A 138 10.78 -5.61 -8.20
N TRP A 139 11.10 -5.71 -6.91
CA TRP A 139 11.37 -6.99 -6.25
C TRP A 139 10.08 -7.58 -5.70
N VAL A 140 9.76 -8.84 -6.02
CA VAL A 140 8.46 -9.43 -5.67
C VAL A 140 8.26 -9.43 -4.17
N SER A 141 9.25 -9.92 -3.40
CA SER A 141 9.20 -9.97 -1.94
C SER A 141 9.14 -8.59 -1.26
N GLY A 142 9.61 -7.55 -1.95
CA GLY A 142 9.55 -6.15 -1.52
C GLY A 142 8.12 -5.59 -1.38
N ARG A 143 7.12 -6.29 -1.95
CA ARG A 143 5.69 -5.94 -1.90
C ARG A 143 5.15 -5.65 -0.51
N THR A 144 5.76 -6.24 0.52
CA THR A 144 5.47 -5.98 1.93
C THR A 144 5.35 -4.48 2.23
N ASP A 145 6.27 -3.67 1.67
CA ASP A 145 6.34 -2.24 1.92
C ASP A 145 5.26 -1.47 1.17
N SER A 146 4.91 -1.91 -0.03
CA SER A 146 3.82 -1.33 -0.82
C SER A 146 2.46 -1.56 -0.14
N PHE A 147 2.21 -2.77 0.38
CA PHE A 147 0.98 -3.04 1.14
C PHE A 147 0.89 -2.22 2.42
N PHE A 148 1.97 -2.18 3.20
CA PHE A 148 2.08 -1.31 4.37
C PHE A 148 1.71 0.14 4.01
N THR A 149 2.23 0.64 2.90
CA THR A 149 2.01 2.01 2.43
C THR A 149 0.54 2.27 2.06
N ILE A 150 -0.13 1.32 1.37
CA ILE A 150 -1.57 1.40 1.08
C ILE A 150 -2.35 1.57 2.38
N PHE A 151 -2.11 0.69 3.35
CA PHE A 151 -2.86 0.67 4.61
C PHE A 151 -2.58 1.90 5.46
N PHE A 152 -1.34 2.36 5.48
CA PHE A 152 -0.94 3.60 6.12
C PHE A 152 -1.69 4.81 5.53
N PHE A 153 -1.61 5.01 4.21
CA PHE A 153 -2.27 6.16 3.56
C PHE A 153 -3.79 6.09 3.63
N ALA A 154 -4.37 4.90 3.48
CA ALA A 154 -5.82 4.72 3.59
C ALA A 154 -6.30 5.04 5.01
N SER A 155 -5.63 4.50 6.04
CA SER A 155 -5.95 4.79 7.43
C SER A 155 -5.86 6.29 7.71
N PHE A 156 -4.77 6.94 7.30
CA PHE A 156 -4.61 8.40 7.44
C PHE A 156 -5.73 9.19 6.72
N LEU A 157 -6.04 8.85 5.46
CA LEU A 157 -7.10 9.51 4.70
C LEU A 157 -8.46 9.43 5.41
N TYR A 158 -8.81 8.27 5.95
CA TYR A 158 -10.08 8.08 6.65
C TYR A 158 -10.08 8.70 8.05
N TYR A 159 -8.93 8.75 8.73
CA TYR A 159 -8.79 9.52 9.96
C TYR A 159 -9.09 11.01 9.73
N LEU A 160 -8.53 11.62 8.68
CA LEU A 160 -8.82 13.03 8.36
C LEU A 160 -10.29 13.28 8.04
N LYS A 161 -10.95 12.33 7.37
CA LYS A 161 -12.40 12.39 7.14
C LYS A 161 -13.19 12.24 8.44
N TYR A 162 -12.71 11.44 9.39
CA TYR A 162 -13.33 11.30 10.71
C TYR A 162 -13.25 12.60 11.50
N THR A 163 -12.09 13.25 11.52
CA THR A 163 -11.89 14.49 12.29
C THR A 163 -12.68 15.67 11.74
N GLY A 164 -13.17 15.57 10.49
CA GLY A 164 -13.85 16.68 9.80
C GLY A 164 -12.87 17.66 9.17
N TYR A 165 -11.60 17.27 8.97
CA TYR A 165 -10.58 18.13 8.35
C TYR A 165 -11.07 18.66 6.98
N PRO A 166 -10.89 19.96 6.67
CA PRO A 166 -9.99 20.92 7.33
C PRO A 166 -10.64 21.82 8.38
N ASP A 167 -11.96 21.76 8.54
CA ASP A 167 -12.72 22.67 9.40
C ASP A 167 -13.04 22.03 10.76
N PHE A 168 -12.77 20.73 10.89
CA PHE A 168 -12.96 19.92 12.09
C PHE A 168 -14.40 19.88 12.60
N GLU A 169 -15.35 20.04 11.67
CA GLU A 169 -16.80 19.97 11.91
C GLU A 169 -17.37 18.62 11.47
N ASN A 170 -18.54 18.25 12.00
CA ASN A 170 -19.31 17.07 11.56
C ASN A 170 -18.52 15.75 11.58
N LYS A 171 -17.95 15.43 12.75
CA LYS A 171 -17.29 14.14 12.97
C LYS A 171 -18.23 12.98 12.64
N ASN A 172 -17.74 12.06 11.81
CA ASN A 172 -18.48 10.85 11.47
C ASN A 172 -17.69 9.62 11.91
N ASN A 173 -18.18 8.95 12.96
CA ASN A 173 -17.54 7.78 13.55
C ASN A 173 -17.36 6.63 12.54
N LYS A 174 -18.17 6.56 11.47
CA LYS A 174 -17.97 5.58 10.38
C LYS A 174 -16.55 5.61 9.83
N TYR A 175 -15.99 6.81 9.64
CA TYR A 175 -14.64 6.96 9.10
C TYR A 175 -13.56 6.55 10.09
N LEU A 176 -13.81 6.66 11.40
CA LEU A 176 -12.90 6.16 12.42
C LEU A 176 -12.80 4.63 12.34
N TYR A 177 -13.95 3.93 12.24
CA TYR A 177 -13.93 2.48 12.10
C TYR A 177 -13.21 2.04 10.82
N ILE A 178 -13.42 2.72 9.70
CA ILE A 178 -12.69 2.43 8.45
C ILE A 178 -11.18 2.67 8.62
N SER A 179 -10.79 3.78 9.28
CA SER A 179 -9.39 4.07 9.60
C SER A 179 -8.76 2.97 10.44
N LEU A 180 -9.46 2.50 11.47
CA LEU A 180 -9.00 1.43 12.36
C LEU A 180 -8.89 0.09 11.63
N ILE A 181 -9.82 -0.23 10.73
CA ILE A 181 -9.75 -1.43 9.90
C ILE A 181 -8.48 -1.42 9.04
N TYR A 182 -8.19 -0.31 8.33
CA TYR A 182 -6.97 -0.21 7.54
C TYR A 182 -5.71 -0.26 8.40
N PHE A 183 -5.72 0.36 9.59
CA PHE A 183 -4.62 0.25 10.54
C PHE A 183 -4.38 -1.21 10.99
N ALA A 184 -5.46 -1.94 11.29
CA ALA A 184 -5.40 -3.35 11.65
C ALA A 184 -4.83 -4.20 10.51
N PHE A 185 -5.26 -3.98 9.26
CA PHE A 185 -4.65 -4.65 8.11
C PHE A 185 -3.17 -4.27 7.92
N GLY A 186 -2.79 -3.03 8.21
CA GLY A 186 -1.40 -2.59 8.23
C GLY A 186 -0.55 -3.41 9.23
N LEU A 187 -1.08 -3.70 10.43
CA LEU A 187 -0.40 -4.51 11.45
C LEU A 187 -0.15 -5.94 10.97
N LEU A 188 -0.99 -6.44 10.07
CA LEU A 188 -0.88 -7.76 9.46
C LEU A 188 0.05 -7.80 8.23
N THR A 189 0.73 -6.68 7.93
CA THR A 189 1.69 -6.56 6.83
C THR A 189 3.10 -6.23 7.30
N LYS A 190 3.25 -5.17 8.09
CA LYS A 190 4.53 -4.69 8.61
C LYS A 190 4.33 -3.93 9.92
N GLU A 191 5.13 -4.30 10.90
CA GLU A 191 5.20 -3.73 12.24
C GLU A 191 5.38 -2.20 12.24
N MET A 192 6.01 -1.64 11.20
CA MET A 192 6.26 -0.19 11.06
C MET A 192 4.98 0.66 11.09
N ILE A 193 3.79 0.07 10.86
CA ILE A 193 2.50 0.77 10.99
C ILE A 193 2.26 1.38 12.36
N VAL A 194 2.92 0.90 13.42
CA VAL A 194 2.81 1.47 14.77
C VAL A 194 3.26 2.93 14.84
N THR A 195 3.95 3.43 13.81
CA THR A 195 4.30 4.85 13.69
C THR A 195 3.12 5.74 13.29
N LEU A 196 2.06 5.19 12.70
CA LEU A 196 0.91 5.95 12.21
C LEU A 196 0.22 6.78 13.31
N PRO A 197 -0.15 6.24 14.49
CA PRO A 197 -0.79 7.03 15.54
C PRO A 197 0.04 8.24 15.97
N VAL A 198 1.36 8.08 16.03
CA VAL A 198 2.30 9.17 16.35
C VAL A 198 2.23 10.26 15.28
N ILE A 199 2.27 9.88 14.00
CA ILE A 199 2.16 10.80 12.87
C ILE A 199 0.81 11.53 12.87
N LEU A 200 -0.29 10.85 13.19
CA LEU A 200 -1.62 11.47 13.29
C LEU A 200 -1.69 12.49 14.42
N ILE A 201 -1.10 12.21 15.58
CA ILE A 201 -1.02 13.15 16.70
C ILE A 201 -0.21 14.39 16.31
N PHE A 202 0.95 14.20 15.67
CA PHE A 202 1.75 15.32 15.16
C PHE A 202 0.99 16.14 14.13
N PHE A 203 0.27 15.48 13.21
CA PHE A 203 -0.54 16.17 12.22
C PHE A 203 -1.63 17.02 12.88
N ASP A 204 -2.40 16.45 13.79
CA ASP A 204 -3.44 17.16 14.54
C ASP A 204 -2.84 18.34 15.33
N TYR A 205 -1.71 18.14 16.02
CA TYR A 205 -1.05 19.22 16.75
C TYR A 205 -0.67 20.40 15.83
N THR A 206 -0.14 20.10 14.65
CA THR A 206 0.39 21.13 13.73
C THR A 206 -0.70 21.85 12.94
N PHE A 207 -1.76 21.13 12.54
CA PHE A 207 -2.79 21.64 11.62
C PHE A 207 -4.12 22.01 12.30
N ARG A 208 -4.37 21.58 13.54
CA ARG A 208 -5.60 21.89 14.29
C ARG A 208 -5.49 23.12 15.19
N GLN A 209 -4.28 23.62 15.45
CA GLN A 209 -4.03 24.76 16.34
C GLN A 209 -3.98 26.13 15.61
N LYS A 210 -4.59 26.25 14.43
CA LYS A 210 -4.79 27.51 13.72
C LYS A 210 -6.27 27.73 13.45
#